data_AF-A0A7J9ZBZ7-F1
#
_entry.id   AF-A0A7J9ZBZ7-F1
#
_cell.length_a   1.000
_cell.length_b   1.000
_cell.length_c   1.000
_cell.angle_alpha   90.00
_cell.angle_beta   90.00
_cell.angle_gamma   90.00
#
_symmetry.space_group_name_H-M   'P 1'
#
loop_
_entity.id
_entity.type
_entity.pdbx_description
1 polymer ?
#
loop_
_entity_poly.entity_id
_entity_poly.type
_entity_poly.pdbx_seq_one_letter_code
_entity_poly.pdbx_strand_id
1 'polypeptide(L)'
;MAKWDIEPAGVQGVVRSTQAAGRGFERVGKHYSRGAKSAAGGAGSPIVSLAIVHFASHHENTLPHLVKQTMSSLGGAVKATNAYLQGDLEMAANAQRNAGTVAELAPRRR
;
A
#
# COMPACT_ATOMS: atom_id res chain seq x y z
N MET A 1 -16.69 13.86 -28.19
CA MET A 1 -15.33 13.41 -27.85
C MET A 1 -15.32 13.17 -26.35
N ALA A 2 -15.03 11.93 -25.94
CA ALA A 2 -15.50 11.38 -24.67
C ALA A 2 -14.77 11.98 -23.46
N LYS A 3 -15.44 11.99 -22.30
CA LYS A 3 -14.97 12.47 -20.98
C LYS A 3 -13.62 11.86 -20.50
N TRP A 4 -13.05 10.95 -21.27
CA TRP A 4 -11.88 10.15 -20.99
C TRP A 4 -10.94 10.22 -22.19
N ASP A 5 -9.72 10.70 -21.95
CA ASP A 5 -8.61 10.67 -22.90
C ASP A 5 -7.43 9.97 -22.19
N ILE A 6 -7.46 8.64 -22.18
CA ILE A 6 -6.41 7.83 -21.55
C ILE A 6 -5.40 7.43 -22.62
N GLU A 7 -4.12 7.63 -22.34
CA GLU A 7 -3.02 6.99 -23.05
C GLU A 7 -2.63 5.66 -22.35
N PRO A 8 -3.03 4.48 -22.87
CA PRO A 8 -2.83 3.20 -22.17
C PRO A 8 -1.35 2.87 -21.96
N ALA A 9 -0.49 3.25 -22.91
CA ALA A 9 0.96 3.08 -22.79
C ALA A 9 1.53 3.93 -21.65
N GLY A 10 1.07 5.17 -21.52
CA GLY A 10 1.44 6.06 -20.41
C GLY A 10 1.04 5.47 -19.06
N VAL A 11 -0.19 4.96 -18.94
CA VAL A 11 -0.64 4.28 -17.71
C VAL A 11 0.23 3.07 -17.39
N GLN A 12 0.53 2.22 -18.38
CA GLN A 12 1.39 1.06 -18.18
C GLN A 12 2.79 1.48 -17.69
N GLY A 13 3.34 2.56 -18.22
CA GLY A 13 4.61 3.14 -17.77
C GLY A 13 4.58 3.54 -16.29
N VAL A 14 3.57 4.31 -15.87
CA VAL A 14 3.40 4.74 -14.47
C VAL A 14 3.20 3.55 -13.54
N VAL A 15 2.39 2.57 -13.93
CA VAL A 15 2.15 1.36 -13.14
C VAL A 15 3.46 0.59 -12.92
N ARG A 16 4.25 0.37 -13.98
CA ARG A 16 5.54 -0.31 -13.87
C ARG A 16 6.53 0.44 -12.99
N SER A 17 6.65 1.75 -13.15
CA SER A 17 7.53 2.59 -12.33
C SER A 17 7.14 2.55 -10.85
N THR A 18 5.83 2.59 -10.55
CA THR A 18 5.33 2.54 -9.18
C THR A 18 5.54 1.15 -8.56
N GLN A 19 5.30 0.07 -9.31
CA GLN A 19 5.62 -1.29 -8.89
C GLN A 19 7.12 -1.45 -8.59
N ALA A 20 7.97 -0.84 -9.42
CA ALA A 20 9.41 -0.87 -9.22
C ALA A 20 9.83 -0.18 -7.91
N ALA A 21 9.26 1.00 -7.62
CA ALA A 21 9.48 1.70 -6.36
C ALA A 21 8.96 0.89 -5.15
N GLY A 22 7.82 0.21 -5.31
CA GLY A 22 7.22 -0.64 -4.28
C GLY A 22 8.03 -1.88 -3.89
N ARG A 23 9.02 -2.31 -4.68
CA ARG A 23 9.88 -3.46 -4.34
C ARG A 23 10.65 -3.28 -3.02
N GLY A 24 10.81 -2.04 -2.55
CA GLY A 24 11.47 -1.74 -1.28
C GLY A 24 10.65 -2.07 -0.02
N PHE A 25 9.33 -2.30 -0.13
CA PHE A 25 8.46 -2.40 1.06
C PHE A 25 8.83 -3.53 2.02
N GLU A 26 9.16 -4.71 1.51
CA GLU A 26 9.57 -5.85 2.35
C GLU A 26 10.85 -5.53 3.12
N ARG A 27 11.81 -4.87 2.47
CA ARG A 27 13.06 -4.44 3.09
C ARG A 27 12.81 -3.46 4.23
N VAL A 28 11.95 -2.45 4.01
CA VAL A 28 11.55 -1.48 5.04
C VAL A 28 10.89 -2.19 6.22
N GLY A 29 9.99 -3.14 5.98
CA GLY A 29 9.36 -3.93 7.05
C GLY A 29 10.36 -4.72 7.89
N LYS A 30 11.34 -5.35 7.25
CA LYS A 30 12.44 -6.05 7.94
C LYS A 30 13.31 -5.10 8.77
N HIS A 31 13.67 -3.93 8.22
CA HIS A 31 14.44 -2.92 8.94
C HIS A 31 13.69 -2.38 10.17
N TYR A 32 12.39 -2.11 10.02
CA TYR A 32 11.55 -1.66 11.13
C TYR A 32 11.51 -2.69 12.26
N SER A 33 11.19 -3.95 11.95
CA SER A 33 11.12 -5.02 12.97
C SER A 33 12.46 -5.25 13.65
N ARG A 34 13.56 -5.26 12.89
CA ARG A 34 14.91 -5.40 13.44
C ARG A 34 15.29 -4.21 14.33
N GLY A 35 15.03 -2.99 13.86
CA GLY A 35 15.31 -1.77 14.60
C GLY A 35 14.58 -1.70 15.94
N ALA A 36 13.29 -2.04 15.96
CA ALA A 36 12.50 -2.11 17.18
C ALA A 36 13.06 -3.14 18.18
N LYS A 37 13.40 -4.35 17.71
CA LYS A 37 14.02 -5.38 18.57
C LYS A 37 15.37 -4.94 19.13
N SER A 38 16.22 -4.34 18.30
CA SER A 38 17.53 -3.82 18.72
C SER A 38 17.38 -2.68 19.73
N ALA A 39 16.45 -1.75 19.52
CA ALA A 39 16.19 -0.65 20.44
C ALA A 39 15.65 -1.17 21.79
N ALA A 40 14.73 -2.13 21.77
CA ALA A 40 14.20 -2.75 22.99
C ALA A 40 15.30 -3.47 23.80
N GLY A 41 16.22 -4.18 23.13
CA GLY A 41 17.36 -4.83 23.77
C GLY A 41 18.40 -3.85 24.33
N GLY A 42 18.58 -2.69 23.68
CA GLY A 42 19.51 -1.64 24.11
C GLY A 42 18.96 -0.64 25.12
N ALA A 43 17.67 -0.73 25.47
CA ALA A 43 16.99 0.28 26.27
C ALA A 43 17.52 0.44 27.71
N GLY A 44 18.20 -0.57 28.26
CA GLY A 44 18.74 -0.54 29.64
C GLY A 44 17.70 -0.43 30.76
N SER A 45 16.40 -0.38 30.41
CA SER A 45 15.27 -0.25 31.31
C SER A 45 14.14 -1.19 30.87
N PRO A 46 13.61 -2.04 31.76
CA PRO A 46 12.50 -2.94 31.44
C PRO A 46 11.24 -2.20 30.93
N ILE A 47 10.94 -1.03 31.50
CA ILE A 47 9.76 -0.24 31.13
C ILE A 47 9.92 0.34 29.73
N VAL A 48 11.11 0.87 29.41
CA VAL A 48 11.40 1.42 28.08
C VAL A 48 11.43 0.31 27.02
N SER A 49 12.01 -0.85 27.36
CA SER A 49 12.00 -2.04 26.48
C SER A 49 10.58 -2.48 26.13
N LEU A 50 9.70 -2.59 27.13
CA LEU A 50 8.30 -2.96 26.94
C LEU A 50 7.54 -1.94 26.08
N ALA A 51 7.76 -0.64 26.32
CA ALA A 51 7.14 0.43 25.55
C ALA A 51 7.52 0.37 24.05
N ILE A 52 8.78 0.08 23.73
CA ILE A 52 9.25 -0.07 22.34
C ILE A 52 8.56 -1.27 21.67
N VAL A 53 8.44 -2.40 22.38
CA VAL A 53 7.74 -3.59 21.86
C VAL A 53 6.27 -3.28 21.61
N HIS A 54 5.59 -2.63 22.57
CA HIS A 54 4.18 -2.22 22.40
C HIS A 54 3.99 -1.27 21.21
N PHE A 55 4.87 -0.28 21.06
CA PHE A 55 4.84 0.61 19.89
C PHE A 55 5.02 -0.16 18.59
N ALA A 56 5.98 -1.09 18.55
CA ALA A 56 6.25 -1.91 17.38
C ALA A 56 5.04 -2.77 16.99
N SER A 57 4.40 -3.41 17.98
CA SER A 57 3.19 -4.20 17.80
C SER A 57 1.99 -3.35 17.38
N HIS A 58 1.81 -2.16 17.96
CA HIS A 58 0.72 -1.26 17.58
C HIS A 58 0.78 -0.88 16.09
N HIS A 59 1.98 -0.73 15.55
CA HIS A 59 2.20 -0.36 14.16
C HIS A 59 2.49 -1.53 13.21
N GLU A 60 2.39 -2.79 13.66
CA GLU A 60 2.77 -3.96 12.87
C GLU A 60 2.05 -4.04 11.50
N ASN A 61 0.80 -3.57 11.46
CA ASN A 61 -0.04 -3.59 10.26
C ASN A 61 0.06 -2.31 9.41
N THR A 62 0.82 -1.30 9.84
CA THR A 62 0.90 -0.01 9.15
C THR A 62 1.56 -0.15 7.77
N LEU A 63 2.74 -0.79 7.71
CA LEU A 63 3.44 -1.02 6.44
C LEU A 63 2.66 -1.97 5.50
N PRO A 64 2.16 -3.14 5.96
CA PRO A 64 1.28 -3.98 5.14
C PRO A 64 0.06 -3.25 4.59
N HIS A 65 -0.55 -2.35 5.37
CA HIS A 65 -1.68 -1.56 4.90
C HIS A 65 -1.28 -0.61 3.76
N LEU A 66 -0.16 0.10 3.88
CA LEU A 66 0.36 0.96 2.81
C LEU A 66 0.67 0.18 1.52
N VAL A 67 1.23 -1.03 1.66
CA VAL A 67 1.45 -1.93 0.52
C VAL A 67 0.13 -2.27 -0.15
N LYS A 68 -0.88 -2.70 0.62
CA LYS A 68 -2.21 -3.03 0.07
C LYS A 68 -2.87 -1.84 -0.60
N GLN A 69 -2.76 -0.65 -0.02
CA GLN A 69 -3.32 0.58 -0.60
C GLN A 69 -2.65 0.93 -1.93
N THR A 70 -1.31 0.81 -1.98
CA THR A 70 -0.53 1.02 -3.20
C THR A 70 -0.98 0.04 -4.29
N MET A 71 -1.08 -1.25 -3.95
CA MET A 71 -1.48 -2.29 -4.90
C MET A 71 -2.94 -2.15 -5.34
N SER A 72 -3.84 -1.73 -4.45
CA SER A 72 -5.24 -1.43 -4.79
C SER A 72 -5.33 -0.27 -5.78
N SER A 73 -4.54 0.79 -5.57
CA SER A 73 -4.48 1.94 -6.47
C SER A 73 -3.99 1.54 -7.87
N LEU A 74 -2.90 0.77 -7.92
CA LEU A 74 -2.35 0.26 -9.18
C LEU A 74 -3.32 -0.69 -9.90
N GLY A 75 -3.94 -1.60 -9.16
CA GLY A 75 -4.94 -2.52 -9.69
C GLY A 75 -6.16 -1.78 -10.24
N GLY A 76 -6.62 -0.74 -9.56
CA GLY A 76 -7.71 0.13 -10.03
C GLY A 76 -7.36 0.83 -11.35
N ALA A 77 -6.15 1.40 -11.45
CA ALA A 77 -5.67 2.04 -12.68
C ALA A 77 -5.59 1.07 -13.86
N VAL A 78 -5.06 -0.15 -13.64
CA VAL A 78 -5.01 -1.20 -14.67
C VAL A 78 -6.40 -1.64 -15.09
N LYS A 79 -7.31 -1.90 -14.13
CA LYS A 79 -8.69 -2.30 -14.43
C LYS A 79 -9.44 -1.21 -15.20
N ALA A 80 -9.29 0.06 -14.79
CA ALA A 80 -9.93 1.19 -15.46
C ALA A 80 -9.44 1.33 -16.91
N THR A 81 -8.13 1.15 -17.14
CA THR A 81 -7.54 1.20 -18.49
C THR A 81 -8.04 0.06 -19.36
N ASN A 82 -8.13 -1.16 -18.82
CA ASN A 82 -8.65 -2.31 -19.55
C ASN A 82 -10.13 -2.13 -19.91
N ALA A 83 -10.95 -1.64 -18.98
CA ALA A 83 -12.35 -1.36 -19.25
C ALA A 83 -12.53 -0.24 -20.30
N TYR A 84 -11.71 0.81 -20.23
CA TYR A 84 -11.67 1.87 -21.25
C TYR A 84 -11.34 1.31 -22.65
N LEU A 85 -10.33 0.44 -22.76
CA LEU A 85 -9.96 -0.23 -24.01
C LEU A 85 -11.08 -1.13 -24.57
N GLN A 86 -11.92 -1.68 -23.70
CA GLN A 86 -13.08 -2.50 -24.06
C GLN A 86 -14.33 -1.66 -24.39
N GLY A 87 -14.27 -0.32 -24.23
CA GLY A 87 -15.41 0.57 -24.42
C GLY A 87 -16.39 0.62 -23.25
N ASP A 88 -16.11 -0.07 -22.15
CA ASP A 88 -16.94 -0.09 -20.94
C ASP A 88 -16.56 1.07 -20.00
N LEU A 89 -17.11 2.25 -20.30
CA LEU A 89 -16.82 3.47 -19.56
C LEU A 89 -17.40 3.46 -18.13
N GLU A 90 -18.47 2.70 -17.89
CA GLU A 90 -19.03 2.56 -16.54
C GLU A 90 -18.12 1.71 -15.66
N MET A 91 -17.64 0.58 -16.17
CA MET A 91 -16.67 -0.25 -15.46
C MET A 91 -15.35 0.50 -15.26
N ALA A 92 -14.92 1.31 -16.24
CA ALA A 92 -13.75 2.17 -16.09
C ALA A 92 -13.92 3.17 -14.93
N ALA A 93 -15.06 3.86 -14.87
CA ALA A 93 -15.39 4.79 -13.78
C ALA A 93 -15.52 4.09 -12.42
N ASN A 94 -16.09 2.88 -12.39
CA ASN A 94 -16.20 2.07 -11.16
C ASN A 94 -14.82 1.63 -10.66
N ALA A 95 -13.95 1.16 -11.56
CA ALA A 95 -12.60 0.75 -11.22
C ALA A 95 -11.76 1.95 -10.70
N GLN A 96 -11.91 3.13 -11.30
CA GLN A 96 -11.26 4.34 -10.83
C GLN A 96 -11.77 4.76 -9.44
N ARG A 97 -13.10 4.75 -9.21
CA ARG A 97 -13.69 5.10 -7.90
C ARG A 97 -13.23 4.18 -6.76
N ASN A 98 -13.01 2.91 -7.08
CA ASN A 98 -12.57 1.92 -6.11
C ASN A 98 -11.04 1.82 -5.98
N ALA A 99 -10.27 2.56 -6.78
CA ALA A 99 -8.81 2.56 -6.70
C ALA A 99 -8.35 3.10 -5.33
N GLY A 100 -7.48 2.35 -4.65
CA GLY A 100 -6.96 2.72 -3.34
C GLY A 100 -7.89 2.39 -2.18
N THR A 101 -9.09 1.84 -2.44
CA THR A 101 -9.93 1.26 -1.39
C THR A 101 -9.29 -0.04 -0.91
N VAL A 102 -9.10 -0.16 0.41
CA VAL A 102 -8.56 -1.36 1.05
C VAL A 102 -9.56 -1.78 2.11
N ALA A 103 -10.06 -3.01 2.03
CA ALA A 103 -10.87 -3.58 3.11
C ALA A 103 -10.08 -3.51 4.43
N GLU A 104 -10.74 -3.08 5.50
CA GLU A 104 -10.10 -2.79 6.78
C GLU A 104 -9.36 -4.03 7.31
N LEU A 105 -8.08 -3.84 7.64
CA LEU A 105 -7.14 -4.89 8.04
C LEU A 105 -7.24 -5.12 9.55
N ALA A 106 -8.28 -5.84 9.99
CA ALA A 106 -8.60 -6.13 11.40
C ALA A 106 -8.80 -4.88 12.30
N PRO A 107 -9.68 -4.93 13.32
CA PRO A 107 -9.95 -3.77 14.16
C PRO A 107 -8.69 -3.31 14.88
N ARG A 108 -8.39 -2.00 14.81
CA ARG A 108 -7.41 -1.35 15.70
C ARG A 108 -7.78 -1.70 17.14
N ARG A 109 -7.02 -2.60 17.78
CA ARG A 109 -7.14 -2.80 19.22
C ARG A 109 -6.79 -1.46 19.88
N ARG A 110 -7.82 -0.83 20.45
CA ARG A 110 -7.72 0.37 21.29
C ARG A 110 -6.91 0.08 22.54
#